data_AF-A0A962PXZ8-F1
#
_entry.id   AF-A0A962PXZ8-F1
#
_cell.length_a   1.000
_cell.length_b   1.000
_cell.length_c   1.000
_cell.angle_alpha   90.00
_cell.angle_beta   90.00
_cell.angle_gamma   90.00
#
_symmetry.space_group_name_H-M   'P 1'
#
loop_
_entity.id
_entity.type
_entity.pdbx_description
1 polymer ?
#
loop_
_entity_poly.entity_id
_entity_poly.type
_entity_poly.pdbx_seq_one_letter_code
_entity_poly.pdbx_strand_id
1 'polypeptide(L)' 'LPADVIADIEGNRKVSAIKRLRAQRGIGLAEAKQIVDAYIEKHPSSLGLQAPESEGGVGRILILIIGVGVIYGLYNYFT' A
#
# COMPACT_ATOMS: atom_id res chain seq x y z
N LEU A 1 -11.65 12.41 2.48
CA LEU A 1 -11.26 12.28 3.92
C LEU A 1 -9.93 12.98 4.11
N PRO A 2 -9.59 13.46 5.32
CA PRO A 2 -8.26 14.03 5.60
C PRO A 2 -7.17 12.99 5.32
N ALA A 3 -6.01 13.43 4.78
CA ALA A 3 -4.92 12.54 4.38
C ALA A 3 -4.42 11.64 5.53
N ASP A 4 -4.32 12.17 6.76
CA ASP A 4 -3.88 11.40 7.93
C ASP A 4 -4.83 10.25 8.29
N VAL A 5 -6.14 10.46 8.07
CA VAL A 5 -7.18 9.46 8.34
C VAL A 5 -7.08 8.34 7.30
N ILE A 6 -6.81 8.70 6.04
CA ILE A 6 -6.62 7.74 4.95
C ILE A 6 -5.37 6.90 5.20
N ALA A 7 -4.25 7.52 5.60
CA ALA A 7 -3.02 6.80 5.95
C ALA A 7 -3.22 5.81 7.11
N ASP A 8 -4.06 6.15 8.09
CA ASP A 8 -4.44 5.23 9.17
C ASP A 8 -5.37 4.10 8.68
N ILE A 9 -6.26 4.36 7.71
CA ILE A 9 -7.11 3.33 7.10
C ILE A 9 -6.28 2.34 6.29
N GLU A 10 -5.37 2.84 5.45
CA GLU A 10 -4.49 2.03 4.61
C GLU A 10 -3.49 1.22 5.45
N GLY A 11 -2.99 1.79 6.55
CA GLY A 11 -2.15 1.10 7.53
C GLY A 11 -2.88 0.08 8.43
N ASN A 12 -4.12 -0.31 8.11
CA ASN A 12 -4.98 -1.20 8.90
C ASN A 12 -5.30 -0.70 10.32
N ARG A 13 -5.05 0.58 10.63
CA ARG A 13 -5.29 1.21 11.95
C ARG A 13 -6.65 1.88 12.02
N LYS A 14 -7.70 1.10 11.78
CA LYS A 14 -9.10 1.58 11.73
C LYS A 14 -9.56 2.36 12.96
N VAL A 15 -9.16 1.92 14.16
CA VAL A 15 -9.50 2.61 15.42
C VAL A 15 -8.82 3.98 15.51
N SER A 16 -7.57 4.08 15.06
CA SER A 16 -6.84 5.35 15.01
C SER A 16 -7.48 6.31 14.02
N ALA A 17 -7.86 5.83 12.83
CA ALA A 17 -8.58 6.61 11.83
C ALA A 17 -9.89 7.20 12.39
N ILE A 18 -10.70 6.38 13.10
CA ILE A 18 -11.95 6.82 13.73
C ILE A 18 -11.69 7.88 14.80
N LYS A 19 -10.69 7.67 15.67
CA LYS A 19 -10.31 8.63 16.72
C LYS A 19 -9.87 9.96 16.12
N ARG A 20 -9.04 9.92 15.07
CA ARG A 20 -8.52 11.10 14.40
C ARG A 20 -9.62 11.86 13.66
N LEU A 21 -10.50 11.15 12.96
CA LEU A 21 -11.65 11.74 12.27
C LEU A 21 -12.61 12.41 13.25
N ARG A 22 -12.87 11.77 14.40
CA ARG A 22 -13.63 12.36 15.50
C ARG A 22 -12.98 13.64 16.04
N ALA A 23 -11.67 13.61 16.30
CA ALA A 23 -10.96 14.78 16.84
C ALA A 23 -10.95 15.96 15.86
N GLN A 24 -10.81 15.70 14.55
CA GLN A 24 -10.75 16.75 13.53
C GLN A 24 -12.11 17.35 13.18
N ARG A 25 -13.18 16.53 13.13
CA ARG A 25 -14.52 17.00 12.75
C ARG A 25 -15.46 17.26 13.92
N GLY A 26 -15.11 16.83 15.14
CA GLY A 26 -15.97 16.95 16.31
C GLY A 26 -17.22 16.06 16.27
N ILE A 27 -17.25 15.04 15.40
CA ILE A 27 -18.44 14.18 15.17
C ILE A 27 -18.55 13.04 16.19
N GLY A 28 -19.74 12.45 16.28
CA GLY A 28 -19.98 11.29 17.14
C GLY A 28 -19.18 10.06 16.72
N LEU A 29 -18.98 9.12 17.65
CA LEU A 29 -18.27 7.86 17.37
C LEU A 29 -18.96 7.04 16.27
N ALA A 30 -20.30 7.03 16.26
CA ALA A 30 -21.10 6.33 15.27
C ALA A 30 -20.90 6.92 13.86
N GLU A 31 -20.97 8.25 13.72
CA GLU A 31 -20.72 8.94 12.44
C GLU A 31 -19.29 8.72 11.97
N ALA A 32 -18.30 8.85 12.86
CA ALA A 32 -16.90 8.64 12.50
C ALA A 32 -16.66 7.22 11.98
N LYS A 33 -17.26 6.22 12.63
CA LYS A 33 -17.21 4.83 12.18
C LYS A 33 -17.87 4.66 10.82
N GLN A 34 -19.08 5.19 10.61
CA GLN A 34 -19.82 5.06 9.36
C GLN A 34 -19.05 5.67 8.19
N ILE A 35 -18.44 6.83 8.37
CA ILE A 35 -17.64 7.49 7.32
C ILE A 35 -16.40 6.67 6.98
N VAL A 36 -15.70 6.14 7.98
CA VAL A 36 -14.51 5.29 7.77
C VAL A 36 -14.90 3.97 7.09
N ASP A 37 -15.99 3.34 7.54
CA ASP A 37 -16.51 2.10 6.96
C ASP A 37 -16.92 2.29 5.49
N ALA A 38 -17.69 3.35 5.19
CA ALA A 38 -18.10 3.67 3.83
C ALA A 38 -16.92 4.01 2.90
N TYR A 39 -15.83 4.55 3.45
CA TYR A 39 -14.62 4.80 2.68
C TYR A 39 -13.89 3.51 2.33
N ILE A 40 -13.72 2.60 3.30
CA ILE A 40 -13.10 1.28 3.11
C ILE A 40 -13.89 0.47 2.07
N GLU A 41 -15.22 0.47 2.18
CA GLU A 41 -16.10 -0.25 1.25
C GLU A 41 -16.02 0.30 -0.19
N LYS A 42 -15.89 1.62 -0.34
CA LYS A 42 -15.71 2.26 -1.66
C LYS A 42 -14.29 2.12 -2.22
N HIS A 43 -13.29 1.84 -1.37
CA HIS A 43 -11.88 1.79 -1.77
C HIS A 43 -11.23 0.47 -1.30
N PRO A 44 -11.72 -0.70 -1.74
CA PRO A 44 -11.13 -1.98 -1.37
C PRO A 44 -9.69 -2.14 -1.89
N SER A 45 -9.33 -1.41 -2.95
CA SER A 45 -8.03 -1.53 -3.63
C SER A 45 -6.92 -0.65 -3.08
N SER A 46 -7.21 0.35 -2.24
CA SER A 46 -6.15 1.21 -1.64
C SER A 46 -5.52 0.58 -0.40
N LEU A 47 -6.14 -0.45 0.19
CA LEU A 47 -5.55 -1.27 1.27
C LEU A 47 -4.36 -2.14 0.82
N GLY A 48 -4.00 -2.12 -0.47
CA GLY A 48 -2.94 -2.97 -1.04
C GLY A 48 -1.85 -2.27 -1.85
N LEU A 49 -1.80 -0.93 -1.91
CA LEU A 49 -0.82 -0.22 -2.75
C LEU A 49 -0.02 0.88 -2.05
N GLN A 50 0.12 0.84 -0.73
CA GLN A 50 1.43 1.18 -0.16
C GLN A 50 2.35 -0.01 -0.43
N ALA A 51 2.74 -0.17 -1.69
CA ALA A 51 3.96 -0.89 -2.00
C ALA A 51 5.04 -0.14 -1.21
N PRO A 52 5.67 -0.78 -0.20
CA PRO A 52 6.69 -0.12 0.58
C PRO A 52 7.74 0.42 -0.39
N GLU A 53 7.83 1.75 -0.43
CA GLU A 53 8.86 2.49 -1.12
C GLU A 53 10.21 2.16 -0.50
N SER A 54 10.84 1.10 -1.03
CA SER A 54 12.22 0.65 -0.76
C SER A 54 12.46 0.17 0.70
N GLU A 55 13.31 -0.80 1.01
CA GLU A 55 14.57 -1.24 0.42
C GLU A 55 14.66 -2.76 0.53
N GLY A 56 14.78 -3.46 -0.59
CA GLY A 56 14.94 -4.91 -0.57
C GLY A 56 15.62 -5.37 -1.83
N GLY A 57 16.96 -5.34 -1.83
CA GLY A 57 17.82 -5.62 -2.99
C GLY A 57 17.54 -6.95 -3.72
N VAL A 58 16.80 -7.87 -3.11
CA VAL A 58 16.37 -9.15 -3.71
C VAL A 58 15.64 -9.00 -5.05
N GLY A 59 14.71 -8.05 -5.19
CA GLY A 59 13.98 -7.87 -6.45
C GLY A 59 14.88 -7.43 -7.61
N ARG A 60 15.83 -6.53 -7.34
CA ARG A 60 16.82 -6.08 -8.33
C ARG A 60 17.85 -7.17 -8.65
N ILE A 61 18.26 -7.96 -7.64
CA ILE A 61 19.22 -9.05 -7.84
C ILE A 61 18.65 -10.13 -8.76
N LEU A 62 17.38 -10.52 -8.59
CA LEU A 62 16.75 -11.51 -9.46
C LEU A 62 16.68 -11.04 -10.92
N ILE A 63 16.35 -9.77 -11.15
CA ILE A 63 16.31 -9.20 -12.51
C ILE A 63 17.69 -9.23 -13.16
N LEU A 64 18.74 -8.90 -12.40
CA LEU A 64 20.12 -8.96 -12.91
C LEU A 64 20.55 -10.39 -13.22
N ILE A 65 20.25 -11.37 -12.36
CA ILE A 65 20.59 -12.78 -12.60
C ILE A 65 19.90 -13.31 -13.85
N ILE A 66 18.60 -13.04 -14.00
CA ILE A 66 17.83 -13.47 -15.17
C ILE A 66 18.38 -12.80 -16.44
N GLY A 67 18.64 -11.49 -16.39
CA GLY A 67 19.22 -10.77 -17.53
C GLY A 67 20.57 -11.35 -17.97
N VAL A 68 21.48 -11.58 -17.03
CA VAL A 68 22.80 -12.18 -17.32
C VAL A 68 22.66 -13.60 -17.88
N GLY A 69 21.76 -14.42 -17.34
CA GLY A 69 21.50 -15.78 -17.84
C GLY A 69 20.95 -15.79 -19.27
N VAL A 70 20.00 -14.90 -19.58
CA VAL A 70 19.45 -14.75 -20.93
C VAL A 70 20.53 -14.32 -21.91
N ILE A 71 21.36 -13.34 -21.53
CA ILE A 71 22.47 -12.85 -22.35
C ILE A 71 23.46 -13.99 -22.65
N TYR A 72 23.87 -14.75 -21.64
CA TYR A 72 24.78 -15.87 -21.81
C TYR A 72 24.19 -16.98 -22.69
N GLY A 73 22.91 -17.32 -22.49
CA GLY A 73 22.21 -18.30 -23.31
C GLY A 73 22.15 -17.91 -24.79
N LEU A 74 21.95 -16.63 -25.09
CA LEU A 74 22.00 -16.12 -26.46
C LEU A 74 23.39 -16.20 -27.08
N TYR A 75 24.44 -15.83 -26.32
CA TYR A 75 25.83 -15.96 -26.80
C TYR A 75 26.20 -17.40 -27.10
N ASN A 76 25.80 -18.35 -26.25
CA ASN A 76 26.06 -19.78 -26.45
C ASN A 76 25.19 -20.39 -27.56
N TYR A 77 24.01 -19.84 -27.83
CA TYR A 77 23.15 -20.35 -28.91
C TYR A 77 23.66 -19.89 -30.30
N PHE A 78 24.29 -18.71 -30.37
CA PHE A 78 24.80 -18.14 -31.63
C PHE A 78 26.24 -18.52 -31.97
N THR A 79 26.99 -19.15 -31.04
CA THR A 79 28.36 -19.65 -31.23
C THR A 79 28.35 -21.17 -31.37
#